data_AF-A0A1M3ELD1-F1
#
_entry.id   AF-A0A1M3ELD1-F1
#
_cell.length_a   1.000
_cell.length_b   1.000
_cell.length_c   1.000
_cell.angle_alpha   90.00
_cell.angle_beta   90.00
_cell.angle_gamma   90.00
#
_symmetry.space_group_name_H-M   'P 1'
#
loop_
_entity.id
_entity.type
_entity.pdbx_description
1 polymer ?
#
loop_
_entity_poly.entity_id
_entity_poly.type
_entity_poly.pdbx_seq_one_letter_code
_entity_poly.pdbx_strand_id
1 'polypeptide(L)'
;MPGSSSAPPTVEAPSSSAPSSTPQTPLPSRAPLTSASAQGDLAPFVDAARDLDRRLHAAAALINTDIHADAVVVDRSTAAAVQGLDLGAVGSAIPGGLPRELMRRVLTTYSDLASRTLAMSPFRFADRTYPRIPPEGTTARAEGEDMVLCLGNGTVAAQRFDADLAGVVTAAGSTPPLPTVNPASLARAEVDVRLMEIVLRNRGCGACGGFVQTEVSTIVWDQAPASATTRTGAILPEASAGSGGVGGGLSFTAVYTPGTGWRIDILAC
;
A
#
# COMPACT_ATOMS: atom_id res chain seq x y z
N MET A 1 -32.72 -20.79 75.17
CA MET A 1 -32.14 -19.60 75.81
C MET A 1 -31.58 -20.01 77.17
N PRO A 2 -30.41 -19.53 77.63
CA PRO A 2 -29.05 -19.43 77.07
C PRO A 2 -28.16 -20.58 77.64
N GLY A 3 -26.92 -20.91 77.28
CA GLY A 3 -25.78 -20.21 76.69
C GLY A 3 -24.60 -20.25 77.68
N SER A 4 -23.55 -21.06 77.44
CA SER A 4 -22.15 -20.74 77.79
C SER A 4 -21.11 -21.76 77.30
N SER A 5 -20.02 -21.16 76.83
CA SER A 5 -18.76 -21.59 76.20
C SER A 5 -17.89 -22.63 76.92
N SER A 6 -17.20 -23.49 76.15
CA SER A 6 -15.72 -23.60 76.19
C SER A 6 -15.17 -24.57 75.13
N ALA A 7 -14.03 -24.18 74.56
CA ALA A 7 -13.34 -24.79 73.42
C ALA A 7 -12.67 -26.15 73.72
N PRO A 8 -12.48 -27.02 72.71
CA PRO A 8 -11.78 -28.31 72.85
C PRO A 8 -10.25 -28.18 72.65
N PRO A 9 -9.44 -29.03 73.31
CA PRO A 9 -7.99 -29.03 73.11
C PRO A 9 -7.55 -29.79 71.85
N THR A 10 -6.39 -29.36 71.39
CA THR A 10 -5.64 -29.64 70.15
C THR A 10 -5.28 -31.12 69.94
N VAL A 11 -5.43 -31.56 68.68
CA VAL A 11 -5.09 -32.90 68.16
C VAL A 11 -3.59 -32.98 67.80
N GLU A 12 -2.90 -34.02 68.25
CA GLU A 12 -1.54 -34.39 67.84
C GLU A 12 -1.48 -34.83 66.37
N ALA A 13 -0.49 -34.33 65.65
CA ALA A 13 -0.25 -34.62 64.24
C ALA A 13 0.44 -35.98 64.02
N PRO A 14 0.11 -36.72 62.94
CA PRO A 14 0.90 -37.87 62.52
C PRO A 14 2.17 -37.45 61.77
N SER A 15 3.23 -38.25 61.96
CA SER A 15 4.54 -38.13 61.30
C SER A 15 4.42 -38.10 59.77
N SER A 16 5.04 -37.09 59.15
CA SER A 16 5.16 -36.95 57.70
C SER A 16 6.53 -37.46 57.25
N SER A 17 6.53 -38.50 56.42
CA SER A 17 7.69 -39.06 55.73
C SER A 17 8.26 -38.05 54.72
N ALA A 18 9.56 -37.80 54.79
CA ALA A 18 10.27 -36.97 53.82
C ALA A 18 10.31 -37.61 52.42
N PRO A 19 9.99 -36.90 51.33
CA PRO A 19 10.34 -37.36 49.99
C PRO A 19 11.76 -36.91 49.61
N SER A 20 12.54 -37.87 49.12
CA SER A 20 13.88 -37.72 48.55
C SER A 20 13.96 -36.62 47.50
N SER A 21 14.95 -35.74 47.65
CA SER A 21 15.29 -34.71 46.67
C SER A 21 16.13 -35.30 45.54
N THR A 22 15.54 -35.46 44.36
CA THR A 22 16.29 -35.70 43.11
C THR A 22 16.86 -34.38 42.58
N PRO A 23 18.10 -34.34 42.06
CA PRO A 23 18.65 -33.15 41.43
C PRO A 23 17.85 -32.78 40.18
N GLN A 24 17.26 -31.59 40.16
CA GLN A 24 16.63 -31.04 38.96
C GLN A 24 17.72 -30.57 37.99
N THR A 25 17.84 -31.27 36.87
CA THR A 25 18.58 -30.79 35.70
C THR A 25 17.96 -29.48 35.22
N PRO A 26 18.73 -28.39 35.03
CA PRO A 26 18.19 -27.15 34.47
C PRO A 26 17.67 -27.42 33.05
N LEU A 27 16.40 -27.15 32.79
CA LEU A 27 15.87 -27.13 31.43
C LEU A 27 16.66 -26.06 30.64
N PRO A 28 17.08 -26.35 29.39
CA PRO A 28 17.68 -25.32 28.55
C PRO A 28 16.67 -24.19 28.37
N SER A 29 17.08 -22.97 28.72
CA SER A 29 16.34 -21.74 28.47
C SER A 29 16.07 -21.66 26.97
N ARG A 30 14.81 -21.90 26.59
CA ARG A 30 14.36 -21.75 25.20
C ARG A 30 14.45 -20.26 24.89
N ALA A 31 15.41 -19.87 24.05
CA ALA A 31 15.41 -18.55 23.45
C ALA A 31 13.98 -18.27 22.93
N PRO A 32 13.43 -17.05 23.10
CA PRO A 32 12.11 -16.75 22.59
C PRO A 32 12.12 -17.06 21.09
N LEU A 33 11.32 -18.04 20.69
CA LEU A 33 11.02 -18.26 19.29
C LEU A 33 10.36 -16.96 18.84
N THR A 34 11.08 -16.11 18.12
CA THR A 34 10.46 -15.06 17.34
C THR A 34 9.50 -15.79 16.41
N SER A 35 8.21 -15.79 16.73
CA SER A 35 7.19 -16.36 15.87
C SER A 35 7.38 -15.76 14.48
N ALA A 36 7.54 -16.62 13.47
CA ALA A 36 7.66 -16.15 12.10
C ALA A 36 6.47 -15.22 11.77
N SER A 37 6.75 -14.12 11.07
CA SER A 37 5.76 -13.10 10.74
C SER A 37 5.84 -12.73 9.25
N ALA A 38 4.85 -12.00 8.75
CA ALA A 38 4.83 -11.50 7.38
C ALA A 38 5.91 -10.44 7.06
N GLN A 39 6.77 -10.08 8.03
CA GLN A 39 7.84 -9.10 7.80
C GLN A 39 8.80 -9.53 6.69
N GLY A 40 9.19 -10.81 6.66
CA GLY A 40 10.05 -11.34 5.61
C GLY A 40 9.37 -11.28 4.24
N ASP A 41 8.07 -11.58 4.19
CA ASP A 41 7.28 -11.59 2.95
C ASP A 41 7.06 -10.18 2.37
N LEU A 42 7.01 -9.15 3.22
CA LEU A 42 6.86 -7.74 2.80
C LEU A 42 8.16 -6.96 2.68
N ALA A 43 9.31 -7.53 3.02
CA ALA A 43 10.60 -6.86 2.87
C ALA A 43 10.85 -6.31 1.44
N PRO A 44 10.57 -7.08 0.35
CA PRO A 44 10.73 -6.58 -1.01
C PRO A 44 9.87 -5.34 -1.32
N PHE A 45 8.63 -5.29 -0.82
CA PHE A 45 7.76 -4.13 -0.98
C PHE A 45 8.29 -2.91 -0.23
N VAL A 46 8.74 -3.11 1.02
CA VAL A 46 9.29 -2.02 1.85
C VAL A 46 10.55 -1.44 1.22
N ASP A 47 11.44 -2.27 0.70
CA ASP A 47 12.68 -1.83 0.06
C ASP A 47 12.40 -1.09 -1.26
N ALA A 48 11.49 -1.61 -2.09
CA ALA A 48 11.07 -0.95 -3.32
C ALA A 48 10.39 0.41 -3.04
N ALA A 49 9.54 0.48 -2.01
CA ALA A 49 8.89 1.72 -1.60
C ALA A 49 9.91 2.78 -1.15
N ARG A 50 10.91 2.40 -0.35
CA ARG A 50 12.00 3.30 0.06
C ARG A 50 12.88 3.75 -1.10
N ASP A 51 13.17 2.85 -2.05
CA ASP A 51 13.94 3.22 -3.23
C ASP A 51 13.19 4.25 -4.08
N LEU A 52 11.92 4.02 -4.35
CA LEU A 52 11.10 4.96 -5.12
C LEU A 52 10.94 6.31 -4.38
N ASP A 53 10.75 6.30 -3.06
CA ASP A 53 10.70 7.53 -2.26
C ASP A 53 11.99 8.37 -2.38
N ARG A 54 13.17 7.74 -2.26
CA ARG A 54 14.45 8.44 -2.47
C ARG A 54 14.55 9.03 -3.88
N ARG A 55 14.10 8.30 -4.90
CA ARG A 55 14.07 8.80 -6.29
C ARG A 55 13.09 9.95 -6.47
N LEU A 56 11.94 9.91 -5.81
CA LEU A 56 10.97 11.01 -5.80
C LEU A 56 11.56 12.27 -5.17
N HIS A 57 12.31 12.15 -4.06
CA HIS A 57 13.02 13.28 -3.47
C HIS A 57 14.10 13.85 -4.41
N ALA A 58 14.86 12.99 -5.08
CA ALA A 58 15.86 13.41 -6.05
C ALA A 58 15.22 14.12 -7.26
N ALA A 59 14.13 13.57 -7.81
CA ALA A 59 13.38 14.20 -8.90
C ALA A 59 12.78 15.54 -8.48
N ALA A 60 12.21 15.64 -7.27
CA ALA A 60 11.70 16.89 -6.73
C ALA A 60 12.77 17.98 -6.62
N ALA A 61 13.99 17.60 -6.21
CA ALA A 61 15.11 18.55 -6.13
C ALA A 61 15.48 19.13 -7.51
N LEU A 62 15.50 18.31 -8.55
CA LEU A 62 15.73 18.74 -9.94
C LEU A 62 14.56 19.59 -10.46
N ILE A 63 13.33 19.18 -10.23
CA ILE A 63 12.14 19.97 -10.60
C ILE A 63 12.18 21.37 -9.98
N ASN A 64 12.61 21.48 -8.72
CA ASN A 64 12.72 22.78 -8.06
C ASN A 64 13.74 23.71 -8.72
N THR A 65 14.77 23.19 -9.40
CA THR A 65 15.71 24.03 -10.16
C THR A 65 15.17 24.48 -11.51
N ASP A 66 14.21 23.73 -12.06
CA ASP A 66 13.58 24.00 -13.36
C ASP A 66 12.44 25.02 -13.27
N ILE A 67 11.94 25.31 -12.06
CA ILE A 67 10.86 26.27 -11.82
C ILE A 67 11.45 27.67 -11.63
N HIS A 68 11.13 28.59 -12.53
CA HIS A 68 11.49 30.00 -12.46
C HIS A 68 10.26 30.90 -12.25
N ALA A 69 10.47 32.21 -12.15
CA ALA A 69 9.38 33.15 -11.89
C ALA A 69 8.37 33.24 -13.04
N ASP A 70 8.84 33.17 -14.28
CA ASP A 70 8.08 33.40 -15.51
C ASP A 70 7.91 32.16 -16.38
N ALA A 71 8.70 31.10 -16.14
CA ALA A 71 8.65 29.86 -16.88
C ALA A 71 9.06 28.63 -16.04
N VAL A 72 8.70 27.45 -16.52
CA VAL A 72 9.30 26.17 -16.14
C VAL A 72 10.16 25.69 -17.30
N VAL A 73 11.44 25.42 -17.07
CA VAL A 73 12.39 24.97 -18.10
C VAL A 73 12.85 23.56 -17.75
N VAL A 74 12.23 22.56 -18.38
CA VAL A 74 12.50 21.16 -18.06
C VAL A 74 13.75 20.69 -18.79
N ASP A 75 14.82 20.42 -18.04
CA ASP A 75 16.05 19.90 -18.61
C ASP A 75 15.97 18.37 -18.85
N ARG A 76 16.98 17.83 -19.55
CA ARG A 76 17.04 16.38 -19.82
C ARG A 76 17.20 15.53 -18.57
N SER A 77 17.89 16.04 -17.56
CA SER A 77 18.16 15.32 -16.32
C SER A 77 16.89 15.18 -15.47
N THR A 78 16.09 16.25 -15.36
CA THR A 78 14.78 16.26 -14.72
C THR A 78 13.83 15.32 -15.44
N ALA A 79 13.73 15.44 -16.77
CA ALA A 79 12.86 14.56 -17.55
C ALA A 79 13.24 13.09 -17.39
N ALA A 80 14.53 12.75 -17.43
CA ALA A 80 15.01 11.39 -17.22
C ALA A 80 14.73 10.90 -15.79
N ALA A 81 14.91 11.73 -14.77
CA ALA A 81 14.62 11.39 -13.38
C ALA A 81 13.12 11.09 -13.18
N VAL A 82 12.24 11.89 -13.76
CA VAL A 82 10.78 11.71 -13.69
C VAL A 82 10.33 10.47 -14.47
N GLN A 83 10.87 10.25 -15.68
CA GLN A 83 10.58 9.05 -16.46
C GLN A 83 11.07 7.76 -15.77
N GLY A 84 12.13 7.86 -14.97
CA GLY A 84 12.67 6.74 -14.19
C GLY A 84 11.91 6.41 -12.91
N LEU A 85 10.83 7.13 -12.58
CA LEU A 85 9.95 6.82 -11.44
C LEU A 85 9.05 5.63 -11.78
N ASP A 86 9.46 4.44 -11.34
CA ASP A 86 8.79 3.18 -11.66
C ASP A 86 7.89 2.68 -10.53
N LEU A 87 6.58 2.94 -10.65
CA LEU A 87 5.55 2.39 -9.77
C LEU A 87 5.32 0.88 -9.99
N GLY A 88 5.69 0.35 -11.16
CA GLY A 88 5.51 -1.06 -11.51
C GLY A 88 6.38 -1.97 -10.65
N ALA A 89 7.63 -1.58 -10.39
CA ALA A 89 8.52 -2.31 -9.49
C ALA A 89 7.95 -2.41 -8.07
N VAL A 90 7.42 -1.31 -7.52
CA VAL A 90 6.80 -1.30 -6.18
C VAL A 90 5.55 -2.17 -6.14
N GLY A 91 4.68 -2.05 -7.16
CA GLY A 91 3.44 -2.83 -7.26
C GLY A 91 3.70 -4.34 -7.41
N SER A 92 4.73 -4.72 -8.17
CA SER A 92 5.12 -6.12 -8.37
C SER A 92 5.57 -6.79 -7.07
N ALA A 93 6.18 -6.02 -6.18
CA ALA A 93 6.67 -6.49 -4.89
C ALA A 93 5.56 -6.73 -3.84
N ILE A 94 4.31 -6.33 -4.12
CA ILE A 94 3.18 -6.55 -3.22
C ILE A 94 2.70 -8.02 -3.32
N PRO A 95 2.70 -8.80 -2.23
CA PRO A 95 2.19 -10.17 -2.24
C PRO A 95 0.67 -10.22 -2.53
N GLY A 96 0.24 -11.23 -3.26
CA GLY A 96 -1.19 -11.55 -3.38
C GLY A 96 -1.76 -12.08 -2.06
N GLY A 97 -3.07 -11.90 -1.85
CA GLY A 97 -3.76 -12.54 -0.72
C GLY A 97 -3.46 -11.96 0.67
N LEU A 98 -2.98 -10.72 0.76
CA LEU A 98 -2.79 -10.02 2.04
C LEU A 98 -4.11 -9.97 2.84
N PRO A 99 -4.08 -10.18 4.17
CA PRO A 99 -5.22 -9.89 5.04
C PRO A 99 -5.69 -8.44 4.84
N ARG A 100 -7.02 -8.20 4.91
CA ARG A 100 -7.64 -6.91 4.52
C ARG A 100 -6.96 -5.68 5.13
N GLU A 101 -6.64 -5.70 6.42
CA GLU A 101 -6.02 -4.56 7.10
C GLU A 101 -4.56 -4.34 6.65
N LEU A 102 -3.81 -5.40 6.39
CA LEU A 102 -2.45 -5.28 5.85
C LEU A 102 -2.48 -4.79 4.40
N MET A 103 -3.43 -5.29 3.60
CA MET A 103 -3.70 -4.79 2.24
C MET A 103 -4.00 -3.30 2.26
N ARG A 104 -4.88 -2.84 3.15
CA ARG A 104 -5.24 -1.41 3.29
C ARG A 104 -3.99 -0.55 3.47
N ARG A 105 -3.12 -0.92 4.40
CA ARG A 105 -1.88 -0.17 4.71
C ARG A 105 -0.92 -0.16 3.53
N VAL A 106 -0.70 -1.33 2.91
CA VAL A 106 0.16 -1.45 1.72
C VAL A 106 -0.35 -0.58 0.57
N LEU A 107 -1.67 -0.60 0.31
CA LEU A 107 -2.29 0.24 -0.73
C LEU A 107 -2.21 1.72 -0.39
N THR A 108 -2.35 2.11 0.88
CA THR A 108 -2.17 3.51 1.30
C THR A 108 -0.75 4.00 1.01
N THR A 109 0.27 3.23 1.40
CA THR A 109 1.68 3.56 1.13
C THR A 109 1.98 3.56 -0.38
N TYR A 110 1.45 2.60 -1.15
CA TYR A 110 1.59 2.61 -2.60
C TYR A 110 0.92 3.85 -3.21
N SER A 111 -0.25 4.24 -2.70
CA SER A 111 -0.97 5.43 -3.15
C SER A 111 -0.23 6.73 -2.86
N ASP A 112 0.61 6.79 -1.82
CA ASP A 112 1.51 7.93 -1.62
C ASP A 112 2.51 8.10 -2.72
N LEU A 113 3.18 7.00 -3.05
CA LEU A 113 4.16 6.97 -4.11
C LEU A 113 3.50 7.28 -5.45
N ALA A 114 2.32 6.72 -5.72
CA ALA A 114 1.56 7.00 -6.93
C ALA A 114 1.14 8.47 -7.02
N SER A 115 0.59 9.03 -5.93
CA SER A 115 0.20 10.44 -5.85
C SER A 115 1.35 11.37 -6.23
N ARG A 116 2.53 11.16 -5.63
CA ARG A 116 3.72 11.97 -5.89
C ARG A 116 4.30 11.76 -7.29
N THR A 117 4.38 10.51 -7.74
CA THR A 117 4.89 10.17 -9.07
C THR A 117 4.06 10.84 -10.16
N LEU A 118 2.73 10.77 -10.03
CA LEU A 118 1.82 11.32 -11.03
C LEU A 118 1.71 12.85 -10.96
N ALA A 119 1.88 13.44 -9.78
CA ALA A 119 2.07 14.89 -9.59
C ALA A 119 3.31 15.42 -10.34
N MET A 120 4.40 14.64 -10.40
CA MET A 120 5.62 14.98 -11.13
C MET A 120 5.54 14.69 -12.64
N SER A 121 4.54 13.94 -13.09
CA SER A 121 4.46 13.47 -14.48
C SER A 121 4.46 14.55 -15.58
N PRO A 122 4.03 15.82 -15.34
CA PRO A 122 4.16 16.87 -16.35
C PRO A 122 5.61 17.20 -16.72
N PHE A 123 6.56 16.98 -15.82
CA PHE A 123 8.00 17.27 -15.99
C PHE A 123 8.75 16.18 -16.78
N ARG A 124 8.05 15.22 -17.39
CA ARG A 124 8.67 14.10 -18.11
C ARG A 124 9.19 14.45 -19.50
N PHE A 125 8.98 15.66 -20.00
CA PHE A 125 9.34 16.05 -21.36
C PHE A 125 10.48 17.07 -21.33
N ALA A 126 11.66 16.63 -21.77
CA ALA A 126 12.88 17.44 -21.81
C ALA A 126 12.86 18.55 -22.86
N ASP A 127 13.78 19.51 -22.70
CA ASP A 127 14.11 20.57 -23.64
C ASP A 127 12.87 21.42 -24.02
N ARG A 128 11.97 21.61 -23.04
CA ARG A 128 10.74 22.41 -23.19
C ARG A 128 10.69 23.53 -22.16
N THR A 129 10.24 24.69 -22.62
CA THR A 129 9.95 25.85 -21.79
C THR A 129 8.45 26.06 -21.75
N TYR A 130 7.88 26.05 -20.55
CA TYR A 130 6.46 26.24 -20.30
C TYR A 130 6.25 27.59 -19.62
N PRO A 131 5.58 28.56 -20.27
CA PRO A 131 5.28 29.85 -19.64
C PRO A 131 4.47 29.67 -18.36
N ARG A 132 4.76 30.47 -17.34
CA ARG A 132 3.97 30.58 -16.10
C ARG A 132 3.06 31.80 -16.08
N ILE A 133 3.31 32.75 -16.96
CA ILE A 133 2.49 33.95 -17.12
C ILE A 133 1.53 33.70 -18.30
N PRO A 134 0.20 33.86 -18.10
CA PRO A 134 -0.76 33.74 -19.19
C PRO A 134 -0.47 34.76 -20.30
N PRO A 135 -0.68 34.39 -21.59
CA PRO A 135 -0.64 35.37 -22.67
C PRO A 135 -1.64 36.50 -22.44
N GLU A 136 -1.25 37.73 -22.84
CA GLU A 136 -2.12 38.90 -22.73
C GLU A 136 -3.47 38.67 -23.42
N GLY A 137 -4.56 39.09 -22.77
CA GLY A 137 -5.92 38.92 -23.28
C GLY A 137 -6.51 37.52 -23.11
N THR A 138 -5.85 36.62 -22.37
CA THR A 138 -6.38 35.29 -22.05
C THR A 138 -6.76 35.16 -20.57
N THR A 139 -7.79 34.36 -20.29
CA THR A 139 -8.19 33.97 -18.93
C THR A 139 -7.73 32.56 -18.56
N ALA A 140 -7.14 31.83 -19.52
CA ALA A 140 -6.62 30.49 -19.32
C ALA A 140 -5.37 30.55 -18.43
N ARG A 141 -5.20 29.53 -17.58
CA ARG A 141 -3.96 29.38 -16.82
C ARG A 141 -2.83 29.02 -17.79
N ALA A 142 -1.63 29.51 -17.49
CA ALA A 142 -0.44 29.13 -18.24
C ALA A 142 0.00 27.70 -17.88
N GLU A 143 0.48 26.95 -18.87
CA GLU A 143 0.84 25.53 -18.70
C GLU A 143 1.86 25.31 -17.58
N GLY A 144 2.87 26.17 -17.46
CA GLY A 144 3.88 26.07 -16.42
C GLY A 144 3.30 26.27 -15.01
N GLU A 145 2.22 27.03 -14.88
CA GLU A 145 1.52 27.20 -13.60
C GLU A 145 0.65 25.97 -13.27
N ASP A 146 0.02 25.34 -14.26
CA ASP A 146 -0.65 24.05 -14.06
C ASP A 146 0.33 22.96 -13.61
N MET A 147 1.56 22.94 -14.15
CA MET A 147 2.61 22.01 -13.72
C MET A 147 2.97 22.18 -12.23
N VAL A 148 3.12 23.42 -11.77
CA VAL A 148 3.43 23.72 -10.37
C VAL A 148 2.27 23.35 -9.45
N LEU A 149 1.03 23.59 -9.86
CA LEU A 149 -0.15 23.18 -9.11
C LEU A 149 -0.25 21.65 -9.02
N CYS A 150 0.02 20.94 -10.10
CA CYS A 150 0.09 19.48 -10.11
C CYS A 150 1.12 18.95 -9.12
N LEU A 151 2.32 19.55 -9.07
CA LEU A 151 3.36 19.16 -8.10
C LEU A 151 2.85 19.27 -6.66
N GLY A 152 2.08 20.33 -6.35
CA GLY A 152 1.49 20.56 -5.04
C GLY A 152 0.59 19.42 -4.54
N ASN A 153 -0.08 18.69 -5.44
CA ASN A 153 -0.97 17.58 -5.09
C ASN A 153 -0.25 16.44 -4.35
N GLY A 154 1.06 16.25 -4.59
CA GLY A 154 1.86 15.22 -3.93
C GLY A 154 2.26 15.54 -2.48
N THR A 155 2.01 16.75 -1.99
CA THR A 155 2.57 17.26 -0.72
C THR A 155 2.13 16.46 0.50
N VAL A 156 0.82 16.21 0.64
CA VAL A 156 0.28 15.48 1.80
C VAL A 156 0.79 14.05 1.81
N ALA A 157 0.85 13.42 0.63
CA ALA A 157 1.41 12.09 0.46
C ALA A 157 2.89 12.00 0.86
N ALA A 158 3.68 13.02 0.52
CA ALA A 158 5.08 13.07 0.93
C ALA A 158 5.25 13.19 2.45
N GLN A 159 4.40 13.99 3.11
CA GLN A 159 4.45 14.20 4.56
C GLN A 159 4.11 12.94 5.38
N ARG A 160 3.23 12.08 4.86
CA ARG A 160 2.76 10.89 5.58
C ARG A 160 3.52 9.60 5.26
N PHE A 161 4.29 9.59 4.17
CA PHE A 161 4.91 8.37 3.62
C PHE A 161 5.65 7.54 4.68
N ASP A 162 6.54 8.18 5.46
CA ASP A 162 7.33 7.48 6.49
C ASP A 162 6.45 6.83 7.56
N ALA A 163 5.40 7.52 8.00
CA ALA A 163 4.46 7.02 9.00
C ALA A 163 3.62 5.86 8.44
N ASP A 164 3.14 5.98 7.20
CA ASP A 164 2.35 4.94 6.54
C ASP A 164 3.20 3.68 6.28
N LEU A 165 4.45 3.84 5.83
CA LEU A 165 5.39 2.73 5.64
C LEU A 165 5.77 2.06 6.98
N ALA A 166 6.02 2.83 8.04
CA ALA A 166 6.24 2.27 9.38
C ALA A 166 5.01 1.51 9.89
N GLY A 167 3.81 1.98 9.54
CA GLY A 167 2.55 1.28 9.79
C GLY A 167 2.47 -0.08 9.10
N VAL A 168 2.98 -0.20 7.87
CA VAL A 168 3.10 -1.50 7.16
C VAL A 168 4.05 -2.43 7.91
N VAL A 169 5.25 -1.97 8.25
CA VAL A 169 6.27 -2.79 8.96
C VAL A 169 5.74 -3.31 10.30
N THR A 170 5.04 -2.45 11.05
CA THR A 170 4.43 -2.79 12.34
C THR A 170 3.33 -3.85 12.18
N ALA A 171 2.43 -3.64 11.21
CA ALA A 171 1.35 -4.58 10.94
C ALA A 171 1.89 -5.94 10.46
N ALA A 172 2.90 -5.94 9.59
CA ALA A 172 3.57 -7.15 9.13
C ALA A 172 4.20 -7.95 10.28
N GLY A 173 4.79 -7.27 11.27
CA GLY A 173 5.38 -7.90 12.47
C GLY A 173 4.37 -8.61 13.37
N SER A 174 3.11 -8.24 13.28
CA SER A 174 2.00 -8.84 14.05
C SER A 174 1.15 -9.78 13.21
N THR A 175 1.43 -9.92 11.91
CA THR A 175 0.70 -10.78 10.99
C THR A 175 1.43 -12.11 10.84
N PRO A 176 0.75 -13.26 10.90
CA PRO A 176 1.34 -14.55 10.56
C PRO A 176 1.97 -14.54 9.16
N PRO A 177 2.91 -15.45 8.86
CA PRO A 177 3.51 -15.54 7.52
C PRO A 177 2.44 -15.66 6.45
N LEU A 178 2.67 -15.00 5.31
CA LEU A 178 1.69 -14.97 4.23
C LEU A 178 1.68 -16.31 3.49
N PRO A 179 0.50 -16.78 3.04
CA PRO A 179 0.45 -17.95 2.19
C PRO A 179 1.11 -17.65 0.84
N THR A 180 1.81 -18.63 0.28
CA THR A 180 2.26 -18.53 -1.11
C THR A 180 1.04 -18.53 -2.04
N VAL A 181 0.86 -17.45 -2.79
CA VAL A 181 -0.24 -17.29 -3.73
C VAL A 181 0.22 -17.63 -5.15
N ASN A 182 -0.58 -18.43 -5.86
CA ASN A 182 -0.34 -18.70 -7.29
C ASN A 182 -0.46 -17.38 -8.08
N PRO A 183 0.54 -17.01 -8.91
CA PRO A 183 0.48 -15.82 -9.76
C PRO A 183 -0.75 -15.77 -10.69
N ALA A 184 -1.28 -16.92 -11.11
CA ALA A 184 -2.48 -17.04 -11.93
C ALA A 184 -3.79 -16.94 -11.14
N SER A 185 -3.75 -16.74 -9.82
CA SER A 185 -4.96 -16.66 -9.00
C SER A 185 -5.63 -15.29 -9.08
N LEU A 186 -6.94 -15.26 -8.81
CA LEU A 186 -7.68 -14.01 -8.64
C LEU A 186 -7.14 -13.17 -7.48
N ALA A 187 -6.62 -13.79 -6.41
CA ALA A 187 -6.03 -13.06 -5.29
C ALA A 187 -4.80 -12.24 -5.70
N ARG A 188 -4.05 -12.66 -6.72
CA ARG A 188 -2.99 -11.85 -7.34
C ARG A 188 -3.58 -10.79 -8.26
N ALA A 189 -4.51 -11.16 -9.14
CA ALA A 189 -5.17 -10.23 -10.07
C ALA A 189 -5.80 -9.04 -9.32
N GLU A 190 -6.39 -9.31 -8.17
CA GLU A 190 -7.01 -8.35 -7.28
C GLU A 190 -6.06 -7.28 -6.71
N VAL A 191 -4.78 -7.61 -6.55
CA VAL A 191 -3.76 -6.60 -6.22
C VAL A 191 -3.60 -5.69 -7.43
N ASP A 192 -3.35 -6.26 -8.60
CA ASP A 192 -3.09 -5.51 -9.83
C ASP A 192 -4.29 -4.62 -10.23
N VAL A 193 -5.53 -5.05 -9.96
CA VAL A 193 -6.75 -4.23 -10.14
C VAL A 193 -6.73 -2.99 -9.24
N ARG A 194 -6.42 -3.15 -7.94
CA ARG A 194 -6.38 -2.03 -6.99
C ARG A 194 -5.24 -1.06 -7.29
N LEU A 195 -4.09 -1.57 -7.72
CA LEU A 195 -2.97 -0.72 -8.15
C LEU A 195 -3.34 0.09 -9.40
N MET A 196 -3.97 -0.55 -10.39
CA MET A 196 -4.45 0.15 -11.58
C MET A 196 -5.51 1.20 -11.25
N GLU A 197 -6.42 0.92 -10.31
CA GLU A 197 -7.39 1.89 -9.80
C GLU A 197 -6.69 3.12 -9.22
N ILE A 198 -5.73 2.92 -8.30
CA ILE A 198 -4.96 4.01 -7.67
C ILE A 198 -4.25 4.85 -8.73
N VAL A 199 -3.62 4.21 -9.71
CA VAL A 199 -2.90 4.89 -10.79
C VAL A 199 -3.88 5.70 -11.65
N LEU A 200 -5.02 5.13 -12.03
CA LEU A 200 -6.03 5.84 -12.83
C LEU A 200 -6.62 7.03 -12.08
N ARG A 201 -6.95 6.90 -10.79
CA ARG A 201 -7.43 8.04 -9.99
C ARG A 201 -6.42 9.19 -9.87
N ASN A 202 -5.13 8.92 -10.04
CA ASN A 202 -4.07 9.92 -10.01
C ASN A 202 -3.68 10.49 -11.38
N ARG A 203 -4.14 9.90 -12.49
CA ARG A 203 -3.76 10.32 -13.86
C ARG A 203 -4.94 10.55 -14.81
N GLY A 204 -6.12 10.11 -14.40
CA GLY A 204 -7.32 10.04 -15.19
C GLY A 204 -8.12 11.34 -15.18
N CYS A 205 -8.93 11.56 -16.21
CA CYS A 205 -9.83 12.71 -16.37
C CYS A 205 -9.19 14.11 -16.10
N GLY A 206 -7.88 14.28 -16.36
CA GLY A 206 -7.15 15.53 -16.07
C GLY A 206 -6.57 15.63 -14.65
N ALA A 207 -6.65 14.57 -13.84
CA ALA A 207 -5.97 14.47 -12.57
C ALA A 207 -4.45 14.43 -12.73
N CYS A 208 -3.73 14.95 -11.74
CA CYS A 208 -2.28 14.96 -11.69
C CYS A 208 -1.79 14.76 -10.25
N GLY A 209 -1.90 13.53 -9.76
CA GLY A 209 -1.57 13.17 -8.39
C GLY A 209 -2.66 13.57 -7.38
N GLY A 210 -2.33 13.46 -6.10
CA GLY A 210 -3.17 13.90 -4.98
C GLY A 210 -4.18 12.88 -4.47
N PHE A 211 -4.51 11.85 -5.25
CA PHE A 211 -5.40 10.79 -4.78
C PHE A 211 -4.66 9.82 -3.87
N VAL A 212 -5.29 9.56 -2.73
CA VAL A 212 -4.80 8.75 -1.64
C VAL A 212 -5.85 7.73 -1.27
N GLN A 213 -5.56 6.45 -1.47
CA GLN A 213 -6.43 5.36 -1.07
C GLN A 213 -6.27 5.04 0.42
N THR A 214 -7.33 5.21 1.20
CA THR A 214 -7.35 4.89 2.64
C THR A 214 -8.17 3.64 2.98
N GLU A 215 -8.93 3.13 2.00
CA GLU A 215 -9.85 2.00 2.12
C GLU A 215 -9.53 0.92 1.07
N VAL A 216 -10.01 -0.31 1.29
CA VAL A 216 -9.84 -1.41 0.34
C VAL A 216 -11.11 -1.55 -0.48
N SER A 217 -11.03 -1.24 -1.77
CA SER A 217 -12.13 -1.40 -2.71
C SER A 217 -12.61 -2.86 -2.78
N THR A 218 -13.92 -3.04 -2.89
CA THR A 218 -14.53 -4.36 -3.09
C THR A 218 -14.45 -4.74 -4.55
N ILE A 219 -13.92 -5.92 -4.87
CA ILE A 219 -13.84 -6.44 -6.23
C ILE A 219 -14.84 -7.58 -6.36
N VAL A 220 -15.70 -7.49 -7.38
CA VAL A 220 -16.63 -8.55 -7.74
C VAL A 220 -16.23 -9.10 -9.10
N TRP A 221 -15.94 -10.40 -9.15
CA TRP A 221 -15.59 -11.10 -10.38
C TRP A 221 -16.81 -11.71 -11.05
N ASP A 222 -16.72 -11.91 -12.36
CA ASP A 222 -17.61 -12.78 -13.11
C ASP A 222 -17.61 -14.24 -12.60
N GLN A 223 -18.60 -15.02 -13.03
CA GLN A 223 -18.77 -16.43 -12.65
C GLN A 223 -18.02 -17.38 -13.61
N ALA A 224 -16.92 -16.94 -14.21
CA ALA A 224 -16.12 -17.75 -15.13
C ALA A 224 -15.37 -18.88 -14.38
N PRO A 225 -15.08 -20.02 -15.05
CA PRO A 225 -14.35 -21.12 -14.44
C PRO A 225 -12.95 -20.69 -13.99
N ALA A 226 -12.40 -21.37 -12.97
CA ALA A 226 -11.08 -21.06 -12.43
C ALA A 226 -9.93 -21.16 -13.47
N SER A 227 -10.12 -21.91 -14.55
CA SER A 227 -9.17 -22.04 -15.66
C SER A 227 -9.23 -20.90 -16.68
N ALA A 228 -10.18 -19.97 -16.56
CA ALA A 228 -10.31 -18.85 -17.49
C ALA A 228 -9.13 -17.88 -17.34
N THR A 229 -8.44 -17.61 -18.45
CA THR A 229 -7.33 -16.66 -18.53
C THR A 229 -7.80 -15.22 -18.79
N THR A 230 -9.03 -15.04 -19.24
CA THR A 230 -9.69 -13.75 -19.35
C THR A 230 -10.84 -13.71 -18.35
N ARG A 231 -10.85 -12.68 -17.52
CA ARG A 231 -11.85 -12.45 -16.47
C ARG A 231 -12.38 -11.02 -16.59
N THR A 232 -13.62 -10.83 -16.19
CA THR A 232 -14.24 -9.51 -16.07
C THR A 232 -14.75 -9.31 -14.65
N GLY A 233 -14.90 -8.04 -14.26
CA GLY A 233 -15.40 -7.71 -12.93
C GLY A 233 -15.75 -6.24 -12.77
N ALA A 234 -16.13 -5.88 -11.56
CA ALA A 234 -16.41 -4.51 -11.15
C ALA A 234 -15.73 -4.18 -9.81
N ILE A 235 -15.26 -2.95 -9.70
CA ILE A 235 -14.79 -2.34 -8.45
C ILE A 235 -15.96 -1.56 -7.86
N LEU A 236 -16.45 -1.99 -6.69
CA LEU A 236 -17.54 -1.34 -5.99
C LEU A 236 -17.00 -0.40 -4.90
N PRO A 237 -17.61 0.78 -4.71
CA PRO A 237 -17.42 1.58 -3.49
C PRO A 237 -17.82 0.76 -2.26
N GLU A 238 -17.16 0.96 -1.11
CA GLU A 238 -17.44 0.20 0.12
C GLU A 238 -18.92 0.35 0.56
N ALA A 239 -19.52 1.53 0.35
CA ALA A 239 -20.94 1.80 0.62
C ALA A 239 -21.93 1.00 -0.27
N SER A 240 -21.49 0.42 -1.39
CA SER A 240 -22.33 -0.27 -2.37
C SER A 240 -22.23 -1.80 -2.31
N ALA A 241 -21.34 -2.34 -1.47
CA ALA A 241 -21.06 -3.78 -1.40
C ALA A 241 -22.24 -4.65 -0.90
N GLY A 242 -23.29 -4.02 -0.35
CA GLY A 242 -24.48 -4.72 0.20
C GLY A 242 -25.68 -4.82 -0.75
N SER A 243 -25.72 -4.07 -1.85
CA SER A 243 -26.79 -4.14 -2.85
C SER A 243 -26.24 -4.90 -4.05
N GLY A 244 -26.67 -6.14 -4.27
CA GLY A 244 -26.19 -7.04 -5.34
C GLY A 244 -26.44 -6.59 -6.79
N GLY A 245 -26.31 -5.30 -7.10
CA GLY A 245 -26.36 -4.72 -8.43
C GLY A 245 -24.98 -4.19 -8.86
N VAL A 246 -24.63 -4.47 -10.12
CA VAL A 246 -23.42 -3.97 -10.81
C VAL A 246 -23.53 -2.47 -11.17
N GLY A 247 -24.63 -1.80 -10.79
CA GLY A 247 -24.91 -0.41 -11.12
C GLY A 247 -24.24 0.56 -10.15
N GLY A 248 -22.98 0.90 -10.40
CA GLY A 248 -22.28 1.98 -9.67
C GLY A 248 -20.76 1.81 -9.55
N GLY A 249 -20.21 0.67 -9.96
CA GLY A 249 -18.78 0.37 -9.90
C GLY A 249 -18.01 0.61 -11.20
N LEU A 250 -16.68 0.67 -11.10
CA LEU A 250 -15.78 0.71 -12.27
C LEU A 250 -15.62 -0.69 -12.84
N SER A 251 -16.04 -0.90 -14.08
CA SER A 251 -15.88 -2.19 -14.76
C SER A 251 -14.44 -2.40 -15.23
N PHE A 252 -13.98 -3.65 -15.23
CA PHE A 252 -12.62 -3.97 -15.69
C PHE A 252 -12.55 -5.34 -16.39
N THR A 253 -11.52 -5.49 -17.22
CA THR A 253 -11.10 -6.76 -17.82
C THR A 253 -9.70 -7.11 -17.31
N ALA A 254 -9.49 -8.37 -16.96
CA ALA A 254 -8.21 -8.91 -16.52
C ALA A 254 -7.79 -10.07 -17.43
N VAL A 255 -6.59 -10.02 -17.98
CA VAL A 255 -6.03 -11.07 -18.85
C VAL A 255 -4.75 -11.60 -18.25
N TYR A 256 -4.72 -12.89 -17.91
CA TYR A 256 -3.54 -13.59 -17.43
C TYR A 256 -2.71 -14.13 -18.59
N THR A 257 -1.42 -13.82 -18.58
CA THR A 257 -0.42 -14.42 -19.48
C THR A 257 0.66 -15.13 -18.66
N PRO A 258 0.89 -16.45 -18.86
CA PRO A 258 1.96 -17.16 -18.16
C PRO A 258 3.32 -16.48 -18.33
N GLY A 259 4.07 -16.34 -17.24
CA GLY A 259 5.38 -15.67 -17.22
C GLY A 259 5.32 -14.13 -17.16
N THR A 260 4.20 -13.50 -17.57
CA THR A 260 4.03 -12.04 -17.53
C THR A 260 3.12 -11.58 -16.39
N GLY A 261 2.14 -12.39 -16.00
CA GLY A 261 1.17 -12.05 -14.96
C GLY A 261 -0.16 -11.52 -15.52
N TRP A 262 -0.90 -10.80 -14.67
CA TRP A 262 -2.18 -10.21 -15.04
C TRP A 262 -2.01 -8.83 -15.68
N ARG A 263 -2.73 -8.60 -16.78
CA ARG A 263 -2.91 -7.28 -17.38
C ARG A 263 -4.34 -6.81 -17.08
N ILE A 264 -4.48 -5.64 -16.47
CA ILE A 264 -5.77 -5.08 -16.08
C ILE A 264 -6.09 -3.87 -16.95
N ASP A 265 -7.28 -3.88 -17.54
CA ASP A 265 -7.87 -2.74 -18.24
C ASP A 265 -9.13 -2.31 -17.48
N ILE A 266 -9.12 -1.13 -16.87
CA ILE A 266 -10.29 -0.55 -16.19
C ILE A 266 -10.96 0.45 -17.14
N LEU A 267 -12.28 0.34 -17.30
CA LEU A 267 -13.10 1.28 -18.06
C LEU A 267 -13.39 2.52 -17.20
N ALA A 268 -12.40 3.39 -17.12
CA ALA A 268 -12.48 4.68 -16.45
C ALA A 268 -11.88 5.76 -17.35
N CYS A 269 -12.27 7.02 -17.12
CA CYS A 269 -11.39 8.12 -17.47
C CYS A 269 -10.28 8.21 -16.39
#